data_AF-A0A938A6S3-F1
#
_entry.id   AF-A0A938A6S3-F1
#
_cell.length_a   1.000
_cell.length_b   1.000
_cell.length_c   1.000
_cell.angle_alpha   90.00
_cell.angle_beta   90.00
_cell.angle_gamma   90.00
#
_symmetry.space_group_name_H-M   'P 1'
#
loop_
_entity.id
_entity.type
_entity.pdbx_description
1 polymer ?
#
loop_
_entity_poly.entity_id
_entity_poly.type
_entity_poly.pdbx_seq_one_letter_code
_entity_poly.pdbx_strand_id
1 'polypeptide(L)'
;MSEVSRSPDQLLRRTLYGNAAFSVLSGAALALFAGSLAQATVVGPATLLGLPLGTAILLLGIGVIGFGAICWFIASRGRMPLALARMILWADIGWVAGSALLLALAAPTLTGWGFALIIGLALVVADLAIFEWLGLRRLAA
;
A
#
# COMPACT_ATOMS: atom_id res chain seq x y z
N MET A 1 -34.43 0.00 -21.81
CA MET A 1 -33.31 0.41 -20.94
C MET A 1 -32.93 -0.80 -20.10
N SER A 2 -31.89 -1.54 -20.47
CA SER A 2 -31.40 -2.65 -19.66
C SER A 2 -30.68 -2.07 -18.44
N GLU A 3 -31.21 -2.32 -17.26
CA GLU A 3 -30.54 -2.08 -16.00
C GLU A 3 -29.21 -2.85 -16.04
N VAL A 4 -28.09 -2.15 -16.19
CA VAL A 4 -26.76 -2.78 -16.11
C VAL A 4 -26.60 -3.17 -14.65
N SER A 5 -27.01 -4.40 -14.29
CA SER A 5 -26.77 -4.96 -12.98
C SER A 5 -25.25 -5.00 -12.78
N ARG A 6 -24.74 -4.06 -11.97
CA ARG A 6 -23.33 -4.07 -11.61
C ARG A 6 -23.06 -5.37 -10.87
N SER A 7 -22.05 -6.12 -11.30
CA SER A 7 -21.68 -7.32 -10.56
C SER A 7 -21.37 -6.93 -9.11
N PRO A 8 -21.82 -7.72 -8.12
CA PRO A 8 -21.71 -7.33 -6.71
C PRO A 8 -20.25 -7.19 -6.25
N ASP A 9 -19.29 -7.74 -6.99
CA ASP A 9 -17.84 -7.61 -6.74
C ASP A 9 -17.18 -6.40 -7.42
N GLN A 10 -17.92 -5.61 -8.21
CA GLN A 10 -17.33 -4.55 -9.02
C GLN A 10 -16.61 -3.48 -8.18
N LEU A 11 -17.12 -3.17 -6.98
CA LEU A 11 -16.44 -2.25 -6.06
C LEU A 11 -15.08 -2.82 -5.64
N LEU A 12 -15.08 -4.01 -5.05
CA LEU A 12 -13.86 -4.67 -4.58
C LEU A 12 -12.83 -4.83 -5.70
N ARG A 13 -13.29 -5.19 -6.91
CA ARG A 13 -12.42 -5.35 -8.08
C ARG A 13 -11.76 -4.04 -8.50
N ARG A 14 -12.53 -2.94 -8.55
CA ARG A 14 -11.99 -1.62 -8.86
C ARG A 14 -11.00 -1.15 -7.80
N THR A 15 -11.31 -1.40 -6.53
CA THR A 15 -10.39 -1.07 -5.43
C THR A 15 -9.09 -1.84 -5.55
N LEU A 16 -9.12 -3.16 -5.81
CA LEU A 16 -7.90 -3.95 -5.98
C LEU A 16 -7.07 -3.52 -7.19
N TYR A 17 -7.70 -3.08 -8.29
CA TYR A 17 -6.96 -2.46 -9.41
C TYR A 17 -6.36 -1.11 -9.03
N GLY A 18 -7.10 -0.30 -8.27
CA GLY A 18 -6.58 0.96 -7.73
C GLY A 18 -5.38 0.74 -6.82
N ASN A 19 -5.47 -0.24 -5.91
CA ASN A 19 -4.40 -0.66 -5.04
C ASN A 19 -3.19 -1.15 -5.85
N ALA A 20 -3.41 -2.04 -6.82
CA ALA A 20 -2.36 -2.49 -7.73
C ALA A 20 -1.61 -1.35 -8.42
N ALA A 21 -2.34 -0.40 -9.02
CA ALA A 21 -1.73 0.75 -9.68
C ALA A 21 -0.97 1.63 -8.69
N PHE A 22 -1.56 1.93 -7.54
CA PHE A 22 -0.93 2.74 -6.50
C PHE A 22 0.35 2.07 -5.97
N SER A 23 0.32 0.77 -5.63
CA SER A 23 1.48 0.04 -5.15
C SER A 23 2.58 -0.04 -6.20
N VAL A 24 2.26 -0.33 -7.47
CA VAL A 24 3.29 -0.37 -8.52
C VAL A 24 3.95 1.00 -8.71
N LEU A 25 3.17 2.08 -8.77
CA LEU A 25 3.71 3.42 -8.98
C LEU A 25 4.51 3.93 -7.77
N SER A 26 3.96 3.79 -6.56
CA SER A 26 4.65 4.19 -5.33
C SER A 26 5.88 3.32 -5.07
N GLY A 27 5.78 2.00 -5.26
CA GLY A 27 6.89 1.08 -5.13
C GLY A 27 8.00 1.34 -6.14
N ALA A 28 7.66 1.68 -7.40
CA ALA A 28 8.64 2.13 -8.39
C ALA A 28 9.31 3.44 -7.97
N ALA A 29 8.57 4.41 -7.43
CA ALA A 29 9.15 5.64 -6.90
C ALA A 29 10.10 5.36 -5.72
N LEU A 30 9.72 4.49 -4.78
CA LEU A 30 10.58 4.06 -3.67
C LEU A 30 11.87 3.41 -4.19
N ALA A 31 11.77 2.51 -5.16
CA ALA A 31 12.92 1.79 -5.70
C ALA A 31 13.86 2.69 -6.52
N LEU A 32 13.32 3.51 -7.43
CA LEU A 32 14.11 4.37 -8.31
C LEU A 32 14.78 5.53 -7.57
N PHE A 33 14.13 6.06 -6.54
CA PHE A 33 14.61 7.22 -5.78
C PHE A 33 15.08 6.88 -4.37
N ALA A 34 15.39 5.61 -4.08
CA ALA A 34 15.65 5.13 -2.73
C ALA A 34 16.72 5.93 -1.98
N GLY A 35 17.84 6.25 -2.66
CA GLY A 35 18.93 7.04 -2.07
C GLY A 35 18.51 8.49 -1.76
N SER A 36 17.84 9.14 -2.71
CA SER A 36 17.34 10.51 -2.53
C SER A 36 16.26 10.59 -1.45
N LEU A 37 15.37 9.60 -1.39
CA LEU A 37 14.34 9.50 -0.36
C LEU A 37 14.96 9.26 1.02
N ALA A 38 15.96 8.39 1.14
CA ALA A 38 16.65 8.18 2.42
C ALA A 38 17.23 9.49 2.97
N GLN A 39 17.87 10.30 2.12
CA GLN A 39 18.44 11.59 2.49
C GLN A 39 17.36 12.65 2.79
N ALA A 40 16.25 12.64 2.05
CA ALA A 40 15.17 13.60 2.22
C ALA A 40 14.30 13.32 3.44
N THR A 41 14.20 12.06 3.89
CA THR A 41 13.21 11.63 4.89
C THR A 41 13.77 11.50 6.31
N VAL A 42 15.08 11.33 6.49
CA VAL A 42 15.71 11.13 7.80
C VAL A 42 16.91 12.05 8.00
N VAL A 43 17.08 12.56 9.22
CA VAL A 43 18.23 13.36 9.64
C VAL A 43 19.37 12.44 10.07
N GLY A 44 20.51 12.53 9.36
CA GLY A 44 21.71 11.76 9.67
C GLY A 44 21.74 10.35 9.08
N PRO A 45 22.83 9.59 9.31
CA PRO A 45 22.95 8.23 8.83
C PRO A 45 21.94 7.33 9.55
N ALA A 46 21.06 6.70 8.78
CA ALA A 46 20.04 5.81 9.31
C ALA A 46 20.21 4.41 8.77
N THR A 47 20.00 3.44 9.66
CA THR A 47 19.89 2.03 9.32
C THR A 47 18.52 1.52 9.73
N LEU A 48 18.00 0.56 8.97
CA LEU A 48 16.77 -0.14 9.27
C LEU A 48 17.04 -1.64 9.16
N LEU A 49 16.78 -2.38 10.24
CA LEU A 49 17.07 -3.83 10.32
C LEU A 49 18.54 -4.18 9.99
N GLY A 50 19.47 -3.31 10.37
CA GLY A 50 20.91 -3.48 10.08
C GLY A 50 21.33 -3.14 8.64
N LEU A 51 20.40 -2.69 7.79
CA LEU A 51 20.70 -2.25 6.42
C LEU A 51 20.79 -0.73 6.34
N PRO A 52 21.62 -0.17 5.43
CA PRO A 52 21.54 1.25 5.08
C PRO A 52 20.11 1.60 4.65
N LEU A 53 19.58 2.74 5.11
CA LEU A 53 18.19 3.12 4.87
C LEU A 53 17.82 3.12 3.37
N GLY A 54 18.72 3.59 2.49
CA GLY A 54 18.50 3.56 1.04
C GLY A 54 18.29 2.14 0.51
N THR A 55 19.06 1.16 1.00
CA THR A 55 18.87 -0.25 0.64
C THR A 55 17.54 -0.78 1.17
N ALA A 56 17.17 -0.43 2.40
CA ALA A 56 15.89 -0.82 2.98
C ALA A 56 14.70 -0.25 2.18
N ILE A 57 14.77 1.03 1.77
CA ILE A 57 13.74 1.67 0.93
C ILE A 57 13.67 1.02 -0.45
N LEU A 58 14.81 0.67 -1.06
CA LEU A 58 14.85 -0.04 -2.33
C LEU A 58 14.12 -1.39 -2.24
N LEU A 59 14.47 -2.20 -1.24
CA LEU A 59 13.85 -3.50 -1.02
C LEU A 59 12.35 -3.37 -0.70
N LEU A 60 11.98 -2.37 0.09
CA LEU A 60 10.59 -2.03 0.34
C LEU A 60 9.86 -1.71 -0.97
N GLY A 61 10.43 -0.86 -1.83
CA GLY A 61 9.86 -0.52 -3.13
C GLY A 61 9.64 -1.75 -4.02
N ILE A 62 10.62 -2.64 -4.10
CA ILE A 62 10.49 -3.92 -4.83
C ILE A 62 9.36 -4.78 -4.23
N GLY A 63 9.28 -4.88 -2.91
CA GLY A 63 8.22 -5.60 -2.22
C GLY A 63 6.83 -5.03 -2.52
N VAL A 64 6.69 -3.70 -2.52
CA VAL A 64 5.43 -3.00 -2.82
C VAL A 64 5.03 -3.17 -4.30
N ILE A 65 5.98 -3.19 -5.24
CA ILE A 65 5.70 -3.55 -6.65
C ILE A 65 5.15 -4.98 -6.73
N GLY A 66 5.81 -5.94 -6.04
CA GLY A 66 5.35 -7.32 -5.97
C GLY A 66 3.94 -7.45 -5.39
N PHE A 67 3.64 -6.71 -4.32
CA PHE A 67 2.30 -6.62 -3.74
C PHE A 67 1.27 -6.08 -4.75
N GLY A 68 1.60 -5.02 -5.49
CA GLY A 68 0.74 -4.48 -6.54
C GLY A 68 0.45 -5.49 -7.65
N ALA A 69 1.45 -6.28 -8.06
CA ALA A 69 1.27 -7.36 -9.02
C ALA A 69 0.32 -8.46 -8.50
N ILE A 70 0.39 -8.80 -7.21
CA ILE A 70 -0.54 -9.74 -6.57
C ILE A 70 -1.97 -9.16 -6.59
N CYS A 71 -2.14 -7.88 -6.23
CA CYS A 71 -3.45 -7.21 -6.29
C CYS A 71 -4.04 -7.26 -7.70
N TRP A 72 -3.24 -6.94 -8.72
CA TRP A 72 -3.66 -7.02 -10.13
C TRP A 72 -4.06 -8.44 -10.52
N PHE A 73 -3.26 -9.44 -10.13
CA PHE A 73 -3.54 -10.84 -10.41
C PHE A 73 -4.88 -11.29 -9.79
N ILE A 74 -5.15 -10.91 -8.53
CA ILE A 74 -6.42 -11.21 -7.86
C ILE A 74 -7.59 -10.52 -8.58
N ALA A 75 -7.41 -9.24 -8.91
CA ALA A 75 -8.42 -8.42 -9.58
C ALA A 75 -8.72 -8.85 -11.02
N SER A 76 -7.82 -9.60 -11.68
CA SER A 76 -8.01 -10.09 -13.05
C SER A 76 -8.71 -11.44 -13.16
N ARG A 77 -8.91 -12.15 -12.03
CA ARG A 77 -9.58 -13.46 -12.05
C ARG A 77 -11.07 -13.32 -12.37
N GLY A 78 -11.59 -14.14 -13.28
CA GLY A 78 -13.02 -14.15 -13.64
C GLY A 78 -13.94 -14.29 -12.41
N ARG A 79 -13.62 -15.25 -11.52
CA ARG A 79 -14.20 -15.32 -10.17
C ARG A 79 -13.17 -14.89 -9.14
N MET A 80 -13.48 -13.86 -8.37
CA MET A 80 -12.54 -13.29 -7.40
C MET A 80 -12.29 -14.25 -6.23
N PRO A 81 -11.02 -14.59 -5.91
CA PRO A 81 -10.69 -15.42 -4.76
C PRO A 81 -10.80 -14.60 -3.46
N LEU A 82 -11.95 -14.67 -2.78
CA LEU A 82 -12.25 -13.84 -1.60
C LEU A 82 -11.28 -14.02 -0.42
N ALA A 83 -10.68 -15.21 -0.27
CA ALA A 83 -9.67 -15.43 0.76
C ALA A 83 -8.42 -14.57 0.52
N LEU A 84 -7.98 -14.46 -0.74
CA LEU A 84 -6.85 -13.61 -1.10
C LEU A 84 -7.20 -12.13 -1.01
N ALA A 85 -8.42 -11.74 -1.40
CA ALA A 85 -8.87 -10.35 -1.21
C ALA A 85 -8.89 -9.93 0.27
N ARG A 86 -9.28 -10.83 1.20
CA ARG A 86 -9.17 -10.58 2.64
C ARG A 86 -7.73 -10.48 3.12
N MET A 87 -6.83 -11.28 2.54
CA MET A 87 -5.40 -11.19 2.84
C MET A 87 -4.83 -9.82 2.44
N ILE A 88 -5.22 -9.28 1.27
CA ILE A 88 -4.84 -7.92 0.84
C ILE A 88 -5.33 -6.87 1.84
N LEU A 89 -6.61 -6.94 2.24
CA LEU A 89 -7.15 -6.04 3.27
C LEU A 89 -6.33 -6.06 4.57
N TRP A 90 -5.97 -7.26 5.05
CA TRP A 90 -5.16 -7.37 6.27
C TRP A 90 -3.74 -6.83 6.09
N ALA A 91 -3.15 -6.99 4.91
CA ALA A 91 -1.86 -6.40 4.59
C ALA A 91 -1.92 -4.87 4.58
N ASP A 92 -2.96 -4.28 3.99
CA ASP A 92 -3.14 -2.83 3.96
C ASP A 92 -3.39 -2.24 5.37
N ILE A 93 -4.20 -2.92 6.18
CA ILE A 93 -4.37 -2.56 7.61
C ILE A 93 -3.01 -2.62 8.33
N GLY A 94 -2.24 -3.68 8.08
CA GLY A 94 -0.89 -3.84 8.63
C GLY A 94 0.05 -2.72 8.20
N TRP A 95 -0.02 -2.27 6.95
CA TRP A 95 0.76 -1.16 6.42
C TRP A 95 0.44 0.16 7.11
N VAL A 96 -0.86 0.46 7.29
CA VAL A 96 -1.33 1.67 7.99
C VAL A 96 -0.88 1.64 9.46
N ALA A 97 -1.06 0.52 10.15
CA ALA A 97 -0.62 0.35 11.53
C ALA A 97 0.92 0.45 11.66
N GLY A 98 1.66 -0.15 10.73
CA GLY A 98 3.12 -0.06 10.66
C GLY A 98 3.60 1.37 10.41
N SER A 99 2.88 2.13 9.58
CA SER A 99 3.17 3.55 9.34
C SER A 99 2.93 4.39 10.60
N ALA A 100 1.85 4.15 11.33
CA ALA A 100 1.59 4.82 12.61
C ALA A 100 2.66 4.49 13.66
N LEU A 101 3.08 3.23 13.73
CA LEU A 101 4.15 2.80 14.63
C LEU A 101 5.50 3.44 14.25
N LEU A 102 5.82 3.50 12.95
CA LEU A 102 7.02 4.16 12.45
C LEU A 102 7.04 5.64 12.84
N LEU A 103 5.92 6.35 12.65
CA LEU A 103 5.79 7.75 13.06
C LEU A 103 5.97 7.90 14.58
N ALA A 104 5.39 7.03 15.39
CA ALA A 104 5.50 7.10 16.84
C ALA A 104 6.94 6.86 17.34
N LEU A 105 7.67 5.91 16.75
CA LEU A 105 8.99 5.50 17.21
C LEU A 105 10.15 6.28 16.58
N ALA A 106 10.01 6.68 15.31
CA ALA A 106 11.06 7.38 14.55
C ALA A 106 10.81 8.89 14.43
N ALA A 107 9.76 9.44 15.06
CA ALA A 107 9.47 10.87 15.04
C ALA A 107 10.70 11.80 15.20
N PRO A 108 11.62 11.57 16.17
CA PRO A 108 12.75 12.47 16.37
C PRO A 108 13.77 12.48 15.23
N THR A 109 13.80 11.43 14.41
CA THR A 109 14.79 11.27 13.32
C THR A 109 14.21 11.66 11.96
N LEU A 110 12.89 11.73 11.81
CA LEU A 110 12.22 12.09 10.57
C LEU A 110 12.33 13.59 10.28
N THR A 111 12.56 13.93 9.02
CA THR A 111 12.38 15.30 8.52
C THR A 111 10.89 15.62 8.38
N GLY A 112 10.54 16.90 8.22
CA GLY A 112 9.16 17.29 7.89
C GLY A 112 8.64 16.65 6.60
N TRP A 113 9.51 16.46 5.61
CA TRP A 113 9.19 15.73 4.37
C TRP A 113 8.98 14.23 4.61
N GLY A 114 9.81 13.61 5.46
CA GLY A 114 9.63 12.21 5.87
C GLY A 114 8.29 11.97 6.54
N PHE A 115 7.92 12.84 7.48
CA PHE A 115 6.61 12.83 8.12
C PHE A 115 5.47 12.94 7.10
N ALA A 116 5.50 13.96 6.24
CA ALA A 116 4.46 14.19 5.26
C ALA A 116 4.31 13.02 4.27
N LEU A 117 5.42 12.43 3.83
CA LEU A 117 5.42 11.29 2.93
C LEU A 117 4.76 10.06 3.58
N ILE A 118 5.17 9.70 4.80
CA ILE A 118 4.63 8.54 5.51
C ILE A 118 3.12 8.72 5.76
N ILE A 119 2.70 9.89 6.25
CA ILE A 119 1.28 10.21 6.47
C ILE A 119 0.50 10.14 5.15
N GLY A 120 1.00 10.78 4.10
CA GLY A 120 0.33 10.81 2.80
C GLY A 120 0.10 9.41 2.22
N LEU A 121 1.14 8.55 2.24
CA LEU A 121 1.01 7.16 1.78
C LEU A 121 0.06 6.35 2.68
N ALA A 122 0.14 6.52 4.00
CA ALA A 122 -0.73 5.82 4.95
C ALA A 122 -2.21 6.19 4.76
N LEU A 123 -2.53 7.45 4.48
CA LEU A 123 -3.90 7.89 4.23
C LEU A 123 -4.47 7.26 2.94
N VAL A 124 -3.69 7.25 1.85
CA VAL A 124 -4.14 6.62 0.60
C VAL A 124 -4.40 5.12 0.80
N VAL A 125 -3.49 4.42 1.51
CA VAL A 125 -3.68 2.99 1.81
C VAL A 125 -4.87 2.77 2.76
N ALA A 126 -5.11 3.67 3.72
CA ALA A 126 -6.28 3.59 4.58
C ALA A 126 -7.59 3.73 3.80
N ASP A 127 -7.66 4.66 2.84
CA ASP A 127 -8.83 4.82 1.97
C ASP A 127 -9.06 3.56 1.11
N LEU A 128 -7.99 2.96 0.58
CA LEU A 128 -8.07 1.68 -0.14
C LEU A 128 -8.60 0.56 0.76
N ALA A 129 -8.05 0.39 1.96
CA ALA A 129 -8.50 -0.61 2.93
C ALA A 129 -9.98 -0.44 3.30
N ILE A 130 -10.45 0.81 3.46
CA ILE A 130 -11.87 1.11 3.70
C ILE A 130 -12.72 0.64 2.51
N PHE A 131 -12.33 0.93 1.28
CA PHE A 131 -13.08 0.51 0.09
C PHE A 131 -13.02 -1.01 -0.13
N GLU A 132 -11.93 -1.68 0.22
CA GLU A 132 -11.82 -3.14 0.18
C GLU A 132 -12.76 -3.79 1.19
N TRP A 133 -12.79 -3.29 2.42
CA TRP A 133 -13.72 -3.74 3.45
C TRP A 133 -15.18 -3.52 3.05
N LEU A 134 -15.53 -2.34 2.51
CA LEU A 134 -16.86 -2.06 1.99
C LEU A 134 -17.24 -3.01 0.85
N GLY A 135 -16.30 -3.29 -0.07
CA GLY A 135 -16.48 -4.24 -1.16
C GLY A 135 -16.74 -5.66 -0.66
N LEU A 136 -15.96 -6.13 0.31
CA LEU A 136 -16.12 -7.44 0.93
C LEU A 136 -17.44 -7.57 1.70
N ARG A 137 -17.88 -6.52 2.42
CA ARG A 137 -19.16 -6.52 3.14
C ARG A 137 -20.36 -6.61 2.20
N ARG A 138 -20.32 -5.95 1.05
CA ARG A 138 -21.40 -6.03 0.04
C ARG A 138 -21.55 -7.41 -0.59
N LEU A 139 -20.48 -8.20 -0.60
CA LEU A 139 -20.48 -9.57 -1.10
C LEU A 139 -20.94 -10.61 -0.07
N ALA A 140 -20.93 -10.24 1.22
CA ALA A 140 -21.34 -11.11 2.31
C ALA A 140 -22.79 -10.88 2.76
N ALA A 141 -23.42 -9.81 2.28
CA ALA A 141 -24.84 -9.51 2.46
C ALA A 141 -25.67 -10.14 1.33
#